data_AF-A0A2C9L3Z7-F1
#
_entry.id   AF-A0A2C9L3Z7-F1
#
_cell.length_a   1.000
_cell.length_b   1.000
_cell.length_c   1.000
_cell.angle_alpha   90.00
_cell.angle_beta   90.00
_cell.angle_gamma   90.00
#
_symmetry.space_group_name_H-M   'P 1'
#
loop_
_entity.id
_entity.type
_entity.pdbx_description
1 polymer ?
#
loop_
_entity_poly.entity_id
_entity_poly.type
_entity_poly.pdbx_seq_one_letter_code
_entity_poly.pdbx_strand_id
1 'polypeptide(L)'
;MKAVLIICIVLMCTSTLRTQEVEENSAPCVIDGVTYASGDLTPDPCNRCKCDNGLEVCSLVECRQEDLNSCVIDGVTYANGALTPDPCNRCRCYNGLEACNLMECPQGTI
;
A
#
# COMPACT_ATOMS: atom_id res chain seq x y z
N MET A 1 22.75 23.58 -15.51
CA MET A 1 23.69 24.72 -15.37
C MET A 1 23.28 25.54 -14.16
N LYS A 2 23.86 25.30 -12.98
CA LYS A 2 23.72 26.22 -11.84
C LYS A 2 25.10 26.38 -11.23
N ALA A 3 25.54 27.64 -11.21
CA ALA A 3 26.91 28.09 -11.07
C ALA A 3 27.45 27.86 -9.66
N VAL A 4 28.66 27.31 -9.56
CA VAL A 4 29.45 27.28 -8.33
C VAL A 4 30.48 28.40 -8.46
N LEU A 5 30.18 29.55 -7.87
CA LEU A 5 31.14 30.64 -7.73
C LEU A 5 32.08 30.29 -6.56
N ILE A 6 33.16 29.61 -6.89
CA ILE A 6 34.26 29.25 -5.98
C ILE A 6 35.09 30.51 -5.75
N ILE A 7 34.77 31.27 -4.71
CA ILE A 7 35.72 32.22 -4.10
C ILE A 7 36.05 31.68 -2.73
N CYS A 8 37.21 31.02 -2.60
CA CYS A 8 37.94 30.90 -1.34
C CYS A 8 39.39 30.52 -1.65
N ILE A 9 40.14 31.50 -2.17
CA ILE A 9 41.59 31.54 -2.03
C ILE A 9 41.86 31.88 -0.56
N VAL A 10 42.00 30.90 0.33
CA VAL A 10 42.93 31.01 1.47
C VAL A 10 43.36 29.62 1.91
N LEU A 11 44.66 29.50 2.11
CA LEU A 11 45.43 28.34 2.48
C LEU A 11 45.01 27.68 3.82
N MET A 12 45.14 26.34 3.86
CA MET A 12 45.36 25.46 5.03
C MET A 12 44.12 24.96 5.79
N CYS A 13 44.27 23.73 6.31
CA CYS A 13 43.40 22.97 7.21
C CYS A 13 42.31 22.07 6.58
N THR A 14 42.66 20.78 6.55
CA THR A 14 41.81 19.62 6.88
C THR A 14 40.40 19.98 7.34
N SER A 15 39.43 19.87 6.45
CA SER A 15 38.02 19.75 6.83
C SER A 15 37.33 19.03 5.70
N THR A 16 37.00 17.77 5.94
CA THR A 16 36.03 17.00 5.16
C THR A 16 34.86 17.92 4.80
N LEU A 17 34.71 18.22 3.51
CA LEU A 17 33.55 18.92 3.00
C LEU A 17 32.36 17.99 3.19
N ARG A 18 31.73 18.06 4.37
CA ARG A 18 30.53 17.32 4.69
C ARG A 18 29.43 17.96 3.86
N THR A 19 29.04 17.29 2.78
CA THR A 19 27.73 17.52 2.17
C THR A 19 26.71 17.33 3.28
N GLN A 20 26.08 18.42 3.73
CA GLN A 20 24.90 18.32 4.56
C GLN A 20 23.79 17.75 3.67
N GLU A 21 23.62 16.44 3.74
CA GLU A 21 22.43 15.76 3.26
C GLU A 21 21.28 16.34 4.09
N VAL A 22 20.39 17.10 3.45
CA VAL A 22 19.13 17.48 4.09
C VAL A 22 18.34 16.19 4.19
N GLU A 23 18.44 15.51 5.34
CA GLU A 23 17.54 14.42 5.70
C GLU A 23 16.17 15.05 5.89
N GLU A 24 15.38 15.06 4.81
CA GLU A 24 14.00 15.52 4.81
C GLU A 24 13.23 14.59 5.76
N ASN A 25 13.07 15.02 7.02
CA ASN A 25 12.37 14.29 8.08
C ASN A 25 10.88 14.19 7.71
N SER A 26 10.59 13.28 6.82
CA SER A 26 9.28 12.99 6.29
C SER A 26 8.70 11.82 7.09
N ALA A 27 7.54 12.05 7.70
CA ALA A 27 6.93 11.03 8.56
C ALA A 27 6.53 9.80 7.72
N PRO A 28 6.73 8.57 8.23
CA PRO A 28 6.26 7.36 7.55
C PRO A 28 4.76 7.17 7.75
N CYS A 29 4.13 6.41 6.86
CA CYS A 29 2.74 5.99 6.96
C CYS A 29 2.67 4.59 7.58
N VAL A 30 1.62 4.32 8.36
CA VAL A 30 1.33 2.98 8.89
C VAL A 30 -0.04 2.54 8.36
N ILE A 31 -0.03 1.64 7.38
CA ILE A 31 -1.22 1.13 6.68
C ILE A 31 -1.36 -0.35 6.98
N ASP A 32 -2.49 -0.76 7.58
CA ASP A 32 -2.75 -2.13 8.02
C ASP A 32 -1.61 -2.78 8.84
N GLY A 33 -0.94 -1.98 9.66
CA GLY A 33 0.19 -2.42 10.49
C GLY A 33 1.54 -2.52 9.77
N VAL A 34 1.59 -2.19 8.48
CA VAL A 34 2.81 -2.13 7.67
C VAL A 34 3.30 -0.68 7.57
N THR A 35 4.60 -0.47 7.75
CA THR A 35 5.22 0.87 7.68
C THR A 35 5.77 1.14 6.28
N TYR A 36 5.40 2.30 5.71
CA TYR A 36 5.83 2.80 4.41
C TYR A 36 6.57 4.13 4.57
N ALA A 37 7.74 4.28 3.95
CA ALA A 37 8.46 5.55 3.95
C ALA A 37 7.71 6.60 3.12
N SER A 38 7.93 7.88 3.40
CA SER A 38 7.37 8.96 2.56
C SER A 38 7.87 8.80 1.12
N GLY A 39 6.94 8.87 0.17
CA GLY A 39 7.17 8.61 -1.25
C GLY A 39 6.94 7.17 -1.70
N ASP A 40 6.84 6.20 -0.77
CA ASP A 40 6.53 4.81 -1.12
C ASP A 40 5.11 4.68 -1.67
N LEU A 41 4.92 3.76 -2.61
CA LEU A 41 3.60 3.32 -3.03
C LEU A 41 2.98 2.46 -1.91
N THR A 42 1.72 2.75 -1.59
CA THR A 42 0.95 2.02 -0.58
C THR A 42 -0.09 1.11 -1.26
N PRO A 43 -0.52 0.03 -0.58
CA PRO A 43 -1.44 -0.94 -1.16
C PRO A 43 -2.86 -0.38 -1.21
N ASP A 44 -3.39 -0.21 -2.41
CA ASP A 44 -4.82 -0.06 -2.68
C ASP A 44 -5.10 -0.88 -3.95
N PRO A 45 -6.16 -1.73 -3.97
CA PRO A 45 -6.46 -2.59 -5.11
C PRO A 45 -6.89 -1.81 -6.36
N CYS A 46 -7.17 -0.52 -6.23
CA CYS A 46 -7.92 0.25 -7.19
C CYS A 46 -7.32 1.61 -7.51
N ASN A 47 -6.84 2.29 -6.49
CA ASN A 47 -6.25 3.60 -6.59
C ASN A 47 -4.74 3.50 -6.56
N ARG A 48 -4.09 4.48 -7.20
CA ARG A 48 -2.65 4.68 -7.03
C ARG A 48 -2.46 5.52 -5.78
N CYS A 49 -2.05 4.87 -4.69
CA CYS A 49 -1.78 5.51 -3.42
C CYS A 49 -0.28 5.64 -3.18
N LYS A 50 0.11 6.68 -2.45
CA LYS A 50 1.46 6.88 -1.95
C LYS A 50 1.41 7.38 -0.51
N CYS A 51 2.45 7.07 0.25
CA CYS A 51 2.71 7.76 1.49
C CYS A 51 3.26 9.16 1.20
N ASP A 52 2.69 10.17 1.85
CA ASP A 52 3.13 11.56 1.77
C ASP A 52 3.16 12.14 3.18
N ASN A 53 4.35 12.15 3.79
CA ASN A 53 4.60 12.77 5.10
C ASN A 53 3.62 12.32 6.21
N GLY A 54 3.41 11.01 6.32
CA GLY A 54 2.56 10.40 7.34
C GLY A 54 1.08 10.29 6.97
N LEU A 55 0.70 10.74 5.78
CA LEU A 55 -0.64 10.59 5.23
C LEU A 55 -0.61 9.74 3.96
N GLU A 56 -1.52 8.77 3.85
CA GLU A 56 -1.76 8.10 2.57
C GLU A 56 -2.59 8.98 1.64
N VAL A 57 -2.07 9.21 0.43
CA VAL A 57 -2.71 10.04 -0.59
C VAL A 57 -2.94 9.20 -1.84
N CYS A 58 -4.20 9.08 -2.24
CA CYS A 58 -4.66 8.26 -3.36
C CYS A 58 -5.18 9.08 -4.53
N SER A 59 -5.07 8.55 -5.74
CA SER A 59 -5.92 8.99 -6.85
C SER A 59 -7.39 8.76 -6.51
N LEU A 60 -8.27 9.70 -6.88
CA LEU A 60 -9.73 9.51 -6.73
C LEU A 60 -10.31 8.99 -8.05
N VAL A 61 -10.10 7.70 -8.33
CA VAL A 61 -10.72 7.03 -9.48
C VAL A 61 -11.90 6.22 -8.97
N GLU A 62 -12.99 6.16 -9.74
CA GLU A 62 -14.10 5.27 -9.43
C GLU A 62 -13.61 3.83 -9.49
N CYS A 63 -13.74 3.12 -8.36
CA CYS A 63 -13.30 1.74 -8.32
C CYS A 63 -14.27 0.83 -9.04
N ARG A 64 -13.82 0.24 -10.15
CA ARG A 64 -14.64 -0.71 -10.90
C ARG A 64 -14.42 -2.10 -10.34
N GLN A 65 -15.43 -2.93 -10.51
CA GLN A 65 -15.38 -4.31 -10.07
C GLN A 65 -14.22 -5.10 -10.72
N GLU A 66 -13.79 -4.69 -11.92
CA GLU A 66 -12.65 -5.30 -12.63
C GLU A 66 -11.29 -4.96 -12.02
N ASP A 67 -11.18 -3.86 -11.26
CA ASP A 67 -9.95 -3.46 -10.58
C ASP A 67 -9.68 -4.37 -9.37
N LEU A 68 -10.74 -4.93 -8.78
CA LEU A 68 -10.64 -5.89 -7.69
C LEU A 68 -10.33 -7.28 -8.26
N ASN A 69 -9.12 -7.80 -8.05
CA ASN A 69 -8.74 -9.16 -8.49
C ASN A 69 -8.54 -10.15 -7.31
N SER A 70 -9.01 -9.76 -6.13
CA SER A 70 -8.97 -10.58 -4.92
C SER A 70 -10.09 -10.17 -3.98
N CYS A 71 -10.49 -11.07 -3.09
CA CYS A 71 -11.50 -10.83 -2.06
C CYS A 71 -10.82 -10.86 -0.70
N VAL A 72 -11.27 -10.01 0.22
CA VAL A 72 -10.85 -10.03 1.61
C VAL A 72 -12.02 -10.54 2.45
N ILE A 73 -11.86 -11.73 3.02
CA ILE A 73 -12.89 -12.42 3.81
C ILE A 73 -12.27 -12.72 5.18
N ASP A 74 -12.87 -12.19 6.24
CA ASP A 74 -12.36 -12.29 7.62
C ASP A 74 -10.87 -11.91 7.77
N GLY A 75 -10.44 -10.88 7.02
CA GLY A 75 -9.06 -10.40 7.04
C GLY A 75 -8.07 -11.25 6.24
N VAL A 76 -8.54 -12.29 5.53
CA VAL A 76 -7.72 -13.14 4.67
C VAL A 76 -7.96 -12.81 3.21
N THR A 77 -6.88 -12.64 2.45
CA THR A 77 -6.95 -12.35 1.01
C THR A 77 -7.02 -13.63 0.18
N TYR A 78 -8.08 -13.76 -0.63
CA TYR A 78 -8.32 -14.85 -1.57
C TYR A 78 -8.12 -14.36 -3.00
N ALA A 79 -7.30 -15.06 -3.78
CA ALA A 79 -7.13 -14.76 -5.20
C ALA A 79 -8.46 -14.94 -5.97
N ASN A 80 -8.64 -14.23 -7.07
CA ASN A 80 -9.78 -14.44 -7.96
C ASN A 80 -9.90 -15.91 -8.38
N GLY A 81 -11.09 -16.48 -8.25
CA GLY A 81 -11.37 -17.89 -8.48
C GLY A 81 -10.99 -18.85 -7.34
N ALA A 82 -10.36 -18.38 -6.26
CA ALA A 82 -10.05 -19.22 -5.10
C ALA A 82 -11.31 -19.58 -4.30
N LEU A 83 -11.32 -20.80 -3.73
CA LEU A 83 -12.36 -21.22 -2.79
C LEU A 83 -12.18 -20.44 -1.47
N THR A 84 -13.31 -20.04 -0.90
CA THR A 84 -13.38 -19.23 0.32
C THR A 84 -14.07 -20.03 1.45
N PRO A 85 -13.83 -19.68 2.72
CA PRO A 85 -14.28 -20.46 3.85
C PRO A 85 -15.78 -20.22 4.11
N ASP A 86 -16.60 -21.23 3.83
CA ASP A 86 -17.97 -21.32 4.31
C ASP A 86 -18.22 -22.77 4.75
N PRO A 87 -18.76 -23.01 5.97
CA PRO A 87 -18.96 -24.35 6.51
C PRO A 87 -20.07 -25.15 5.81
N CYS A 88 -20.96 -24.50 5.05
CA CYS A 88 -22.14 -25.14 4.48
C CYS A 88 -22.28 -24.92 2.96
N ASN A 89 -21.73 -23.83 2.43
CA ASN A 89 -21.76 -23.48 1.02
C ASN A 89 -20.38 -23.63 0.37
N ARG A 90 -20.40 -23.82 -0.95
CA ARG A 90 -19.24 -23.73 -1.82
C ARG A 90 -19.14 -22.29 -2.31
N CYS A 91 -18.27 -21.54 -1.65
CA CYS A 91 -18.02 -20.15 -1.98
C CYS A 91 -16.72 -19.99 -2.78
N ARG A 92 -16.68 -18.94 -3.59
CA ARG A 92 -15.53 -18.59 -4.42
C ARG A 92 -15.39 -17.08 -4.52
N CYS A 93 -14.17 -16.60 -4.48
CA CYS A 93 -13.86 -15.21 -4.74
C CYS A 93 -14.03 -14.89 -6.23
N TYR A 94 -14.77 -13.84 -6.55
CA TYR A 94 -14.87 -13.25 -7.87
C TYR A 94 -14.85 -11.73 -7.80
N ASN A 95 -13.80 -11.14 -8.36
CA ASN A 95 -13.70 -9.70 -8.57
C ASN A 95 -14.04 -8.86 -7.32
N GLY A 96 -13.45 -9.21 -6.17
CA GLY A 96 -13.70 -8.53 -4.89
C GLY A 96 -14.94 -8.97 -4.13
N LEU A 97 -15.78 -9.84 -4.72
CA LEU A 97 -16.99 -10.37 -4.07
C LEU A 97 -16.89 -11.87 -3.82
N GLU A 98 -17.37 -12.31 -2.67
CA GLU A 98 -17.61 -13.72 -2.43
C GLU A 98 -18.93 -14.14 -3.09
N ALA A 99 -18.87 -15.19 -3.92
CA ALA A 99 -20.04 -15.80 -4.54
C ALA A 99 -20.19 -17.24 -4.06
N CYS A 100 -21.32 -17.53 -3.42
CA CYS A 100 -21.67 -18.84 -2.89
C CYS A 100 -22.83 -19.46 -3.67
N ASN A 101 -22.90 -20.80 -3.71
CA ASN A 101 -24.19 -21.43 -3.94
C ASN A 101 -25.10 -21.19 -2.73
N LEU A 102 -26.40 -21.05 -2.97
CA LEU A 102 -27.38 -20.83 -1.90
C LEU A 102 -28.01 -22.15 -1.50
N MET A 103 -27.42 -22.86 -0.53
CA MET A 103 -28.06 -23.99 0.13
C MET A 103 -28.35 -23.65 1.59
N GLU A 104 -29.45 -24.18 2.12
CA GLU A 104 -29.73 -24.04 3.55
C GLU A 104 -28.66 -24.81 4.34
N CYS A 105 -27.96 -24.13 5.24
CA CYS A 105 -27.06 -24.81 6.15
C CYS A 105 -27.87 -25.76 7.05
N PRO A 106 -27.49 -27.05 7.17
CA PRO A 106 -28.14 -27.96 8.10
C PRO A 106 -28.04 -27.44 9.53
N GLN A 107 -29.17 -27.35 10.23
CA GLN A 107 -29.20 -26.87 11.62
C GLN A 107 -28.39 -27.80 12.53
N GLY A 108 -27.48 -27.23 13.33
CA GLY A 108 -26.74 -27.95 14.36
C GLY A 108 -25.25 -28.20 14.08
N THR A 109 -24.67 -27.60 13.05
CA THR A 109 -23.23 -27.66 12.80
C THR A 109 -22.62 -26.26 12.99
N ILE A 110 -22.06 -26.05 14.18
CA ILE A 110 -21.14 -24.95 14.53
C ILE A 110 -19.82 -25.59 14.96
#